data_AF-A0A9D1TC19-F1
#
_entry.id   AF-A0A9D1TC19-F1
#
_cell.length_a   1.000
_cell.length_b   1.000
_cell.length_c   1.000
_cell.angle_alpha   90.00
_cell.angle_beta   90.00
_cell.angle_gamma   90.00
#
_symmetry.space_group_name_H-M   'P 1'
#
loop_
_entity.id
_entity.type
_entity.pdbx_description
1 polymer ?
#
loop_
_entity_poly.entity_id
_entity_poly.type
_entity_poly.pdbx_seq_one_letter_code
_entity_poly.pdbx_strand_id
1 'polypeptide(L)'
;MKKFRLILAAVTAAEGIYMIYANWSVRGYHLLEMNAAAGHRAAVTYRWAVVLFLILLGADIAAGILSGRRIHKKNICPVCKGRRREKDKFCRHCGHSFLPK
;
A
#
# COMPACT_ATOMS: atom_id res chain seq x y z
N MET A 1 13.89 0.82 -8.13
CA MET A 1 12.42 0.71 -7.92
C MET A 1 11.98 0.69 -6.45
N LYS A 2 12.66 0.01 -5.51
CA LYS A 2 12.24 -0.01 -4.08
C LYS A 2 12.27 1.37 -3.39
N LYS A 3 13.29 2.20 -3.69
CA LYS A 3 13.43 3.55 -3.10
C LYS A 3 12.28 4.50 -3.48
N PHE A 4 11.86 4.49 -4.74
CA PHE A 4 10.72 5.28 -5.22
C PHE A 4 9.40 4.92 -4.53
N ARG A 5 9.14 3.63 -4.30
CA ARG A 5 7.94 3.17 -3.58
C ARG A 5 7.92 3.66 -2.12
N LEU A 6 9.09 3.74 -1.50
CA LEU A 6 9.24 4.17 -0.12
C LEU A 6 9.02 5.69 0.03
N ILE A 7 9.53 6.47 -0.94
CA ILE A 7 9.28 7.92 -1.02
C ILE A 7 7.79 8.19 -1.25
N LEU A 8 7.16 7.48 -2.18
CA LEU A 8 5.73 7.65 -2.46
C LEU A 8 4.88 7.36 -1.22
N ALA A 9 5.14 6.24 -0.53
CA ALA A 9 4.44 5.89 0.71
C ALA A 9 4.63 6.94 1.82
N ALA A 10 5.83 7.54 1.93
CA ALA A 10 6.10 8.59 2.90
C ALA A 10 5.33 9.88 2.59
N VAL A 11 5.25 10.28 1.32
CA VAL A 11 4.47 11.46 0.88
C VAL A 11 2.98 11.23 1.16
N THR A 12 2.45 10.06 0.80
CA THR A 12 1.05 9.70 1.06
C THR A 12 0.73 9.70 2.56
N ALA A 13 1.64 9.19 3.40
CA ALA A 13 1.45 9.25 4.85
C ALA A 13 1.44 10.69 5.39
N ALA A 14 2.34 11.56 4.89
CA ALA A 14 2.39 12.97 5.30
C ALA A 14 1.10 13.72 4.92
N GLU A 15 0.57 13.49 3.72
CA GLU A 15 -0.70 14.08 3.28
C GLU A 15 -1.89 13.59 4.13
N GLY A 16 -1.92 12.29 4.46
CA GLY A 16 -2.96 11.72 5.34
C GLY A 16 -2.94 12.35 6.74
N ILE A 17 -1.76 12.55 7.33
CA ILE A 17 -1.59 13.22 8.63
C ILE A 17 -2.07 14.68 8.54
N TYR A 18 -1.68 15.40 7.48
CA TYR A 18 -2.12 16.77 7.26
C TYR A 18 -3.64 16.89 7.16
N MET A 19 -4.30 15.97 6.44
CA MET A 19 -5.76 15.94 6.33
C MET A 19 -6.45 15.69 7.67
N ILE A 20 -5.92 14.79 8.50
CA ILE A 20 -6.47 14.51 9.85
C ILE A 20 -6.33 15.76 10.73
N TYR A 21 -5.16 16.41 10.69
CA TYR A 21 -4.90 17.63 11.44
C TYR A 21 -5.81 18.78 11.00
N ALA A 22 -5.92 19.01 9.69
CA ALA A 22 -6.82 20.02 9.13
C ALA A 22 -8.29 19.75 9.49
N ASN A 23 -8.73 18.49 9.45
CA ASN A 23 -10.09 18.12 9.87
C ASN A 23 -10.32 18.38 11.37
N TRP A 24 -9.29 18.26 12.19
CA TRP A 24 -9.37 18.55 13.62
C TRP A 24 -9.38 20.05 13.92
N SER A 25 -8.57 20.84 13.21
CA SER A 25 -8.51 22.31 13.37
C SER A 25 -9.76 23.02 12.86
N VAL A 26 -10.51 22.40 11.95
CA VAL A 26 -11.76 22.93 11.37
C VAL A 26 -12.98 22.70 12.30
N ARG A 27 -12.84 21.90 13.37
CA ARG A 27 -13.94 21.67 14.34
C ARG A 27 -14.15 22.88 15.26
N GLY A 28 -15.19 23.65 14.96
CA GLY A 28 -15.89 24.46 15.95
C GLY A 28 -16.39 25.78 15.40
N TYR A 29 -15.50 26.78 15.37
CA TYR A 29 -15.92 28.18 15.22
C TYR A 29 -15.73 28.73 13.80
N HIS A 30 -14.72 28.27 13.04
CA HIS A 30 -14.42 28.84 11.72
C HIS A 30 -15.36 28.40 10.59
N LEU A 31 -15.99 27.22 10.70
CA LEU A 31 -17.01 26.76 9.73
C LEU A 31 -18.32 27.55 9.81
N LEU A 32 -18.60 28.16 10.96
CA LEU A 32 -19.77 29.02 11.16
C LEU A 32 -19.54 30.43 10.57
N GLU A 33 -18.30 30.89 10.56
CA GLU A 33 -17.90 32.22 10.08
C GLU A 33 -17.69 32.25 8.55
N MET A 34 -17.23 31.14 7.96
CA MET A 34 -17.17 30.98 6.51
C MET A 34 -18.50 30.47 5.98
N ASN A 35 -19.39 31.39 5.58
CA ASN A 35 -20.61 31.19 4.77
C ASN A 35 -21.08 29.72 4.70
N ALA A 36 -22.12 29.36 5.46
CA ALA A 36 -22.52 27.96 5.71
C ALA A 36 -22.49 27.03 4.47
N ALA A 37 -22.77 27.53 3.27
CA ALA A 37 -22.66 26.77 2.02
C ALA A 37 -21.22 26.41 1.59
N ALA A 38 -20.25 27.31 1.77
CA ALA A 38 -18.84 27.08 1.44
C ALA A 38 -18.17 26.14 2.46
N GLY A 39 -18.43 26.36 3.76
CA GLY A 39 -17.98 25.46 4.83
C GLY A 39 -18.55 24.05 4.69
N HIS A 40 -19.84 23.92 4.33
CA HIS A 40 -20.48 22.62 4.13
C HIS A 40 -19.95 21.89 2.89
N ARG A 41 -19.67 22.60 1.78
CA ARG A 41 -19.05 21.99 0.59
C ARG A 41 -17.63 21.50 0.89
N ALA A 42 -16.83 22.30 1.60
CA ALA A 42 -15.48 21.89 2.02
C ALA A 42 -15.51 20.70 2.99
N ALA A 43 -16.43 20.67 3.96
CA ALA A 43 -16.57 19.55 4.87
C ALA A 43 -16.98 18.24 4.16
N VAL A 44 -17.87 18.33 3.16
CA VAL A 44 -18.29 17.16 2.37
C VAL A 44 -17.15 16.65 1.49
N THR A 45 -16.40 17.52 0.80
CA THR A 45 -15.27 17.09 -0.02
C THR A 45 -14.16 16.46 0.81
N TYR A 46 -13.85 17.01 2.00
CA TYR A 46 -12.88 16.43 2.93
C TYR A 46 -13.30 15.07 3.47
N ARG A 47 -14.59 14.88 3.77
CA ARG A 47 -15.11 13.59 4.27
C ARG A 47 -14.92 12.48 3.24
N TRP A 48 -15.16 12.77 1.95
CA TRP A 48 -14.91 11.81 0.88
C TRP A 48 -13.43 11.62 0.56
N ALA A 49 -12.61 12.66 0.72
CA ALA A 49 -11.16 12.54 0.57
C ALA A 49 -10.56 11.54 1.58
N VAL A 50 -11.01 11.54 2.83
CA VAL A 50 -10.57 10.56 3.84
C VAL A 50 -10.96 9.14 3.44
N VAL A 51 -12.18 8.94 2.93
CA VAL A 51 -12.64 7.62 2.46
C VAL A 51 -11.79 7.13 1.28
N LEU A 52 -11.55 7.99 0.29
CA LEU A 52 -10.68 7.67 -0.85
C LEU A 52 -9.25 7.34 -0.41
N PHE A 53 -8.71 8.10 0.53
CA PHE A 53 -7.38 7.84 1.10
C PHE A 53 -7.29 6.45 1.73
N LEU A 54 -8.28 6.06 2.55
CA LEU A 54 -8.32 4.75 3.18
C LEU A 54 -8.44 3.60 2.16
N ILE A 55 -9.22 3.80 1.09
CA ILE A 55 -9.34 2.82 -0.01
C ILE A 55 -7.99 2.63 -0.71
N LEU A 56 -7.31 3.73 -1.05
CA LEU A 56 -6.00 3.68 -1.71
C LEU A 56 -4.94 3.03 -0.82
N LEU A 57 -4.90 3.40 0.47
CA LEU A 57 -3.98 2.81 1.45
C LEU A 57 -4.21 1.30 1.59
N GLY A 58 -5.47 0.85 1.65
CA GLY A 58 -5.81 -0.57 1.69
C GLY A 58 -5.36 -1.32 0.44
N ALA A 59 -5.51 -0.72 -0.75
CA ALA A 59 -5.06 -1.31 -2.01
C ALA A 59 -3.53 -1.49 -2.06
N ASP A 60 -2.77 -0.52 -1.58
CA ASP A 60 -1.30 -0.59 -1.52
C ASP A 60 -0.80 -1.67 -0.56
N ILE A 61 -1.41 -1.79 0.62
CA ILE A 61 -1.10 -2.84 1.60
C ILE A 61 -1.39 -4.23 0.99
N ALA A 62 -2.55 -4.39 0.35
CA ALA A 62 -2.93 -5.64 -0.30
C ALA A 62 -1.94 -6.04 -1.42
N ALA A 63 -1.54 -5.07 -2.26
CA ALA A 63 -0.53 -5.29 -3.30
C ALA A 63 0.83 -5.70 -2.70
N GLY A 64 1.22 -5.09 -1.58
CA GLY A 64 2.41 -5.45 -0.81
C GLY A 64 2.39 -6.92 -0.37
N ILE A 65 1.32 -7.37 0.28
CA ILE A 65 1.16 -8.74 0.78
C ILE A 65 1.20 -9.77 -0.37
N LEU A 66 0.48 -9.49 -1.47
CA LEU A 66 0.47 -10.34 -2.66
C LEU A 66 1.86 -10.48 -3.31
N SER A 67 2.64 -9.39 -3.33
CA SER A 67 4.01 -9.42 -3.84
C SER A 67 4.96 -10.25 -2.97
N GLY A 68 4.82 -10.18 -1.64
CA GLY A 68 5.59 -11.01 -0.70
C GLY A 68 5.31 -12.51 -0.86
N ARG A 69 4.05 -12.91 -1.04
CA ARG A 69 3.67 -14.32 -1.27
C ARG A 69 4.25 -14.90 -2.57
N ARG A 70 4.37 -14.08 -3.63
CA ARG A 70 4.98 -14.54 -4.90
C ARG A 70 6.47 -14.84 -4.78
N ILE A 71 7.20 -14.07 -3.95
CA ILE A 71 8.64 -14.29 -3.74
C ILE A 71 8.88 -15.61 -2.98
N HIS A 72 8.06 -15.90 -1.95
CA HIS A 72 8.20 -17.14 -1.18
C HIS A 72 7.98 -18.41 -2.01
N LYS A 73 7.00 -18.41 -2.92
CA LYS A 73 6.75 -19.58 -3.79
C LYS A 73 7.90 -19.86 -4.77
N LYS A 74 8.64 -18.84 -5.22
CA LYS A 74 9.78 -19.04 -6.14
C LYS A 74 10.97 -19.76 -5.50
N ASN A 75 11.07 -19.71 -4.17
CA ASN A 75 12.20 -20.25 -3.42
C ASN A 75 11.94 -21.67 -2.88
N ILE A 76 10.90 -22.35 -3.38
CA ILE A 76 10.54 -23.70 -2.94
C ILE A 76 10.48 -24.59 -4.18
N CYS A 77 11.14 -25.75 -4.13
CA CYS A 77 11.01 -26.75 -5.18
C CYS A 77 9.58 -27.32 -5.20
N PRO A 78 8.89 -27.38 -6.35
CA PRO A 78 7.52 -27.89 -6.42
C PRO A 78 7.44 -29.40 -6.17
N VAL A 79 8.54 -30.13 -6.36
CA VAL A 79 8.59 -31.59 -6.20
C VAL A 79 8.87 -31.99 -4.76
N CYS A 80 9.99 -31.55 -4.19
CA CYS A 80 10.43 -32.00 -2.86
C CYS A 80 10.19 -30.99 -1.73
N LYS A 81 9.61 -29.81 -2.04
CA LYS A 81 9.42 -28.69 -1.10
C LYS A 81 10.70 -28.17 -0.44
N GLY A 82 11.88 -28.59 -0.91
CA GLY A 82 13.17 -28.09 -0.45
C GLY A 82 13.37 -26.61 -0.80
N ARG A 83 14.13 -25.88 0.04
CA ARG A 83 14.51 -24.49 -0.25
C ARG A 83 15.38 -24.44 -1.52
N ARG A 84 15.03 -23.53 -2.41
CA ARG A 84 15.74 -23.21 -3.67
C ARG A 84 16.32 -21.79 -3.56
N ARG A 85 17.55 -21.58 -4.05
CA ARG A 85 18.06 -20.22 -4.29
C ARG A 85 17.60 -19.74 -5.66
N GLU A 86 17.32 -18.45 -5.80
CA GLU A 86 16.74 -17.85 -7.01
C GLU A 86 17.55 -18.14 -8.31
N LYS A 87 18.85 -18.44 -8.18
CA LYS A 87 19.77 -18.75 -9.29
C LYS A 87 20.00 -20.26 -9.53
N ASP A 88 19.44 -21.15 -8.72
CA ASP A 88 19.65 -22.59 -8.88
C ASP A 88 18.91 -23.11 -10.12
N LYS A 89 19.64 -23.67 -11.09
CA LYS A 89 19.07 -24.29 -12.31
C LYS A 89 18.40 -25.64 -12.03
N PHE A 90 18.81 -26.31 -10.95
CA PHE A 90 18.34 -27.64 -10.55
C PHE A 90 18.10 -27.67 -9.03
N CYS A 91 17.19 -28.53 -8.57
CA CYS A 91 17.00 -28.74 -7.14
C CYS A 91 18.14 -29.60 -6.55
N ARG A 92 18.78 -29.12 -5.47
CA ARG A 92 19.86 -29.86 -4.79
C ARG A 92 19.41 -31.15 -4.10
N HIS A 93 18.12 -31.27 -3.79
CA HIS A 93 17.59 -32.45 -3.09
C HIS A 93 17.03 -33.52 -4.04
N CYS A 94 16.31 -33.12 -5.10
CA CYS A 94 15.63 -34.06 -5.99
C CYS A 94 16.08 -34.01 -7.45
N GLY A 95 17.05 -33.17 -7.80
CA GLY A 95 17.57 -33.06 -9.17
C GLY A 95 16.61 -32.42 -10.18
N HIS A 96 15.40 -32.02 -9.79
CA HIS A 96 14.41 -31.45 -10.70
C HIS A 96 14.93 -30.18 -11.39
N SER A 97 14.83 -30.14 -12.73
CA SER A 97 15.25 -29.00 -13.55
C SER A 97 14.17 -27.91 -13.57
N PHE A 98 14.56 -26.67 -13.26
CA PHE A 98 13.64 -25.52 -13.27
C PHE A 98 13.63 -24.78 -14.62
N LEU A 99 14.35 -25.29 -15.62
CA LEU A 99 14.41 -24.70 -16.96
C LEU A 99 13.21 -25.19 -17.79
N PRO A 100 12.51 -24.29 -18.52
CA PRO A 100 11.56 -24.73 -19.53
C PRO A 100 12.30 -25.51 -20.62
N LYS A 101 11.76 -26.66 -21.01
CA LYS A 101 12.22 -27.44 -22.17
C LYS A 101 11.88 -26.70 -23.46
#